data_AF-A0A6L7CLU5-F1
#
_entry.id   AF-A0A6L7CLU5-F1
#
_cell.length_a   1.000
_cell.length_b   1.000
_cell.length_c   1.000
_cell.angle_alpha   90.00
_cell.angle_beta   90.00
_cell.angle_gamma   90.00
#
_symmetry.space_group_name_H-M   'P 1'
#
loop_
_entity.id
_entity.type
_entity.pdbx_description
1 polymer ?
#
loop_
_entity_poly.entity_id
_entity_poly.type
_entity_poly.pdbx_seq_one_letter_code
_entity_poly.pdbx_strand_id
1 'polypeptide(L)' 'QINPHFTNALPEGHKGETREQRIRELLVVAPELTIIGLPEGNWITVSKGHATLGGPNTTYVFKAGEEAVPLEAGHRF' A
#
# COMPACT_ATOMS: atom_id res chain seq x y z
N GLN A 1 -6.64 -5.39 -1.88
CA GLN A 1 -6.87 -4.25 -2.80
C GLN A 1 -5.53 -3.58 -3.07
N ILE A 2 -5.30 -3.09 -4.29
CA ILE A 2 -4.05 -2.39 -4.65
C ILE A 2 -4.34 -0.90 -4.73
N ASN A 3 -3.54 -0.09 -4.04
CA ASN A 3 -3.45 1.36 -4.26
C ASN A 3 -2.18 1.61 -5.10
N PRO A 4 -2.29 1.74 -6.43
CA PRO A 4 -1.14 1.99 -7.29
C PRO A 4 -0.65 3.43 -7.14
N HIS A 5 0.55 3.71 -7.66
CA HIS A 5 1.19 5.03 -7.55
C HIS A 5 1.20 5.51 -6.09
N PHE A 6 1.50 4.60 -5.16
CA PHE A 6 1.49 4.93 -3.76
C PHE A 6 2.62 5.90 -3.43
N THR A 7 2.24 7.04 -2.88
CA THR A 7 3.12 7.98 -2.21
C THR A 7 2.30 8.68 -1.13
N ASN A 8 2.90 8.87 0.04
CA ASN A 8 2.30 9.66 1.11
C ASN A 8 2.75 11.13 1.08
N ALA A 9 3.58 11.50 0.10
CA ALA A 9 4.04 12.86 -0.07
C ALA A 9 2.88 13.76 -0.52
N LEU A 10 2.87 14.99 0.01
CA LEU A 10 1.99 16.07 -0.43
C LEU A 10 2.84 17.28 -0.83
N PRO A 11 2.38 18.14 -1.75
CA PRO A 11 3.01 19.42 -2.02
C PRO A 11 3.10 20.26 -0.73
N GLU A 12 4.14 21.08 -0.62
CA GLU A 12 4.31 21.97 0.54
C GLU A 12 3.10 22.91 0.69
N GLY A 13 2.59 23.03 1.92
CA GLY A 13 1.41 23.85 2.23
C GLY A 13 0.06 23.23 1.84
N HIS A 14 0.04 22.04 1.24
CA HIS A 14 -1.21 21.34 0.94
C HIS A 14 -1.90 20.84 2.21
N LYS A 15 -3.20 21.13 2.33
CA LYS A 15 -4.04 20.77 3.50
C LYS A 15 -5.08 19.68 3.20
N GLY A 16 -5.07 19.14 1.98
CA GLY A 16 -5.86 17.97 1.64
C GLY A 16 -5.32 16.72 2.34
N GLU A 17 -6.09 15.65 2.30
CA GLU A 17 -5.71 14.40 2.96
C GLU A 17 -4.46 13.77 2.32
N THR A 18 -3.67 13.09 3.14
CA THR A 18 -2.62 12.20 2.67
C THR A 18 -3.21 10.95 2.02
N ARG A 19 -2.38 10.21 1.27
CA ARG A 19 -2.83 8.94 0.70
C ARG A 19 -3.20 7.94 1.79
N GLU A 20 -2.42 7.91 2.88
CA GLU A 20 -2.72 7.05 4.01
C GLU A 20 -4.05 7.41 4.67
N GLN A 21 -4.34 8.70 4.91
CA GLN A 21 -5.62 9.12 5.51
C GLN A 21 -6.82 8.57 4.73
N ARG A 22 -6.81 8.70 3.40
CA ARG A 22 -7.87 8.13 2.53
C ARG A 22 -7.97 6.61 2.62
N ILE A 23 -6.84 5.93 2.73
CA ILE A 23 -6.81 4.47 2.94
C ILE A 23 -7.40 4.11 4.31
N ARG A 24 -7.12 4.90 5.36
CA ARG A 24 -7.71 4.68 6.69
C ARG A 24 -9.22 4.91 6.68
N GLU A 25 -9.73 5.91 5.98
CA GLU A 25 -11.18 6.10 5.81
C GLU A 25 -11.84 4.89 5.14
N LEU A 26 -11.22 4.34 4.09
CA LEU A 26 -11.70 3.10 3.47
C LEU A 26 -11.73 1.94 4.46
N LEU A 27 -10.70 1.81 5.30
CA LEU A 27 -10.63 0.77 6.34
C LEU A 27 -11.63 0.97 7.48
N VAL A 28 -12.20 2.18 7.67
CA VAL A 28 -13.31 2.39 8.60
C VAL A 28 -14.60 1.77 8.06
N VAL A 29 -14.87 1.92 6.76
CA VAL A 29 -16.10 1.40 6.13
C VAL A 29 -15.98 -0.05 5.66
N ALA A 30 -14.75 -0.56 5.46
CA ALA A 30 -14.46 -1.92 5.03
C ALA A 30 -13.23 -2.48 5.79
N PRO A 31 -13.39 -2.78 7.11
CA PRO A 31 -12.29 -3.13 8.00
C PRO A 31 -11.62 -4.47 7.70
N GLU A 32 -12.27 -5.35 6.94
CA GLU A 32 -11.72 -6.65 6.51
C GLU A 32 -10.69 -6.54 5.39
N LEU A 33 -10.59 -5.38 4.73
CA LEU A 33 -9.69 -5.19 3.60
C LEU A 33 -8.22 -5.15 4.05
N THR A 34 -7.38 -5.74 3.21
CA THR A 34 -5.94 -5.46 3.19
C THR A 34 -5.64 -4.59 1.98
N ILE A 35 -5.06 -3.41 2.23
CA ILE A 35 -4.69 -2.45 1.17
C ILE A 35 -3.16 -2.49 0.99
N ILE A 36 -2.72 -2.70 -0.25
CA ILE A 36 -1.30 -2.69 -0.61
C ILE A 36 -1.02 -1.35 -1.31
N GLY A 37 -0.32 -0.45 -0.62
CA GLY A 37 0.24 0.76 -1.18
C GLY A 37 1.47 0.44 -2.03
N LEU A 38 1.25 0.27 -3.33
CA LEU A 38 2.27 -0.14 -4.28
C LEU A 38 2.87 1.10 -4.98
N PRO A 39 4.12 1.48 -4.69
CA PRO A 39 4.73 2.67 -5.26
C PRO A 39 5.01 2.47 -6.77
N GLU A 40 5.24 3.58 -7.47
CA GLU A 40 5.75 3.52 -8.84
C GLU A 40 7.06 2.73 -8.90
N GLY A 41 7.27 1.98 -9.99
CA GLY A 41 8.43 1.10 -10.14
C GLY A 41 8.30 -0.27 -9.46
N ASN A 42 7.26 -0.50 -8.65
CA ASN A 42 6.96 -1.81 -8.06
C ASN A 42 5.86 -2.56 -8.82
N TRP A 43 5.82 -3.88 -8.62
CA TRP A 43 4.82 -4.78 -9.19
C TRP A 43 4.57 -5.97 -8.27
N ILE A 44 3.47 -6.69 -8.51
CA ILE A 44 3.20 -7.98 -7.87
C ILE A 44 3.07 -9.00 -9.00
N THR A 45 3.89 -10.04 -8.96
CA THR A 45 3.80 -11.16 -9.91
C THR A 45 3.10 -12.34 -9.24
N VAL A 46 2.02 -12.82 -9.85
CA VAL A 46 1.36 -14.06 -9.44
C VAL A 46 1.77 -15.17 -10.40
N SER A 47 2.50 -16.16 -9.89
CA SER A 47 2.95 -17.31 -10.68
C SER A 47 3.09 -18.54 -9.81
N LYS A 48 2.73 -19.71 -10.35
CA LYS A 48 2.82 -21.01 -9.66
C LYS A 48 2.15 -21.02 -8.27
N GLY A 49 1.02 -20.33 -8.13
CA GLY A 49 0.25 -20.28 -6.87
C GLY A 49 0.81 -19.31 -5.82
N HIS A 50 1.80 -18.48 -6.15
CA HIS A 50 2.37 -17.50 -5.23
C HIS A 50 2.30 -16.08 -5.80
N ALA A 51 1.90 -15.13 -4.95
CA ALA A 51 1.98 -13.70 -5.22
C ALA A 51 3.28 -13.16 -4.60
N THR A 52 4.17 -12.63 -5.42
CA THR A 52 5.48 -12.12 -4.98
C THR A 52 5.61 -10.64 -5.30
N LEU A 53 6.03 -9.85 -4.31
CA LEU A 53 6.35 -8.43 -4.46
C LEU A 53 7.69 -8.27 -5.21
N GLY A 54 7.73 -7.36 -6.17
CA GLY A 54 8.94 -6.96 -6.88
C GLY A 54 9.03 -5.44 -7.04
N GLY A 55 10.23 -4.98 -7.38
CA GLY A 55 10.55 -3.57 -7.57
C GLY A 55 11.57 -3.04 -6.55
N PRO A 56 12.12 -1.83 -6.77
CA PRO A 56 13.20 -1.30 -5.95
C PRO A 56 12.75 -0.51 -4.72
N ASN A 57 11.45 -0.20 -4.58
CA ASN A 57 10.94 0.73 -3.57
C ASN A 57 10.20 0.00 -2.44
N THR A 58 10.09 0.63 -1.26
CA THR A 58 9.30 0.08 -0.15
C THR A 58 7.80 0.12 -0.46
N THR A 59 7.15 -1.02 -0.33
CA THR A 59 5.68 -1.16 -0.39
C THR A 59 5.09 -1.11 1.00
N TYR A 60 3.90 -0.54 1.17
CA TYR A 60 3.24 -0.49 2.48
C TYR A 60 1.96 -1.31 2.48
N VAL A 61 1.71 -2.06 3.56
CA VAL A 61 0.45 -2.76 3.81
C VAL A 61 -0.32 -2.05 4.91
N PHE A 62 -1.61 -1.84 4.66
CA PHE A 62 -2.55 -1.23 5.60
C PHE A 62 -3.68 -2.20 5.90
N LYS A 63 -3.97 -2.35 7.20
CA LYS A 63 -5.11 -3.07 7.75
C LYS A 63 -5.78 -2.21 8.83
N ALA A 64 -7.06 -2.45 9.09
CA ALA A 64 -7.80 -1.69 10.08
C ALA A 64 -7.20 -1.88 11.49
N GLY A 65 -6.92 -0.78 12.19
CA GLY A 65 -6.36 -0.82 13.54
C GLY A 65 -4.87 -1.21 13.64
N GLU A 66 -4.18 -1.40 12.52
CA GLU A 66 -2.75 -1.75 12.48
C GLU A 66 -1.90 -0.61 11.90
N GLU A 67 -0.69 -0.42 12.44
CA GLU A 67 0.31 0.48 11.84
C GLU A 67 0.68 0.01 10.43
N ALA A 68 1.09 0.95 9.57
CA ALA A 68 1.49 0.61 8.21
C ALA A 68 2.76 -0.28 8.21
N VAL A 69 2.69 -1.44 7.54
CA VAL A 69 3.80 -2.41 7.52
C VAL A 69 4.62 -2.24 6.25
N PRO A 70 5.93 -1.91 6.34
CA PRO A 70 6.81 -1.83 5.18
C PRO A 70 7.18 -3.23 4.68
N LEU A 71 7.17 -3.42 3.38
CA LEU A 71 7.54 -4.64 2.68
C LEU A 71 8.52 -4.32 1.56
N GLU A 72 9.47 -5.24 1.36
CA GLU A 72 10.50 -5.15 0.32
C GLU A 72 10.34 -6.26 -0.72
N ALA A 73 11.02 -6.11 -1.84
CA ALA A 73 11.03 -7.10 -2.91
C ALA A 73 11.37 -8.51 -2.40
N GLY A 74 10.68 -9.50 -2.95
CA GLY A 74 10.77 -10.90 -2.54
C GLY A 74 9.76 -11.30 -1.46
N HIS A 75 9.04 -10.36 -0.86
CA HIS A 75 7.91 -10.68 0.01
C HIS A 75 6.87 -11.54 -0.72
N ARG A 76 6.37 -12.59 -0.05
CA ARG A 76 5.30 -13.45 -0.54
C ARG A 76 4.03 -13.16 0.25
N PHE A 77 2.99 -12.74 -0.46
CA PHE A 77 1.66 -12.51 0.11
C PHE A 77 0.91 -13.82 0.36
#